data_AF-A0A971Q138-F1
#
_entry.id   AF-A0A971Q138-F1
#
_cell.length_a   1.000
_cell.length_b   1.000
_cell.length_c   1.000
_cell.angle_alpha   90.00
_cell.angle_beta   90.00
_cell.angle_gamma   90.00
#
_symmetry.space_group_name_H-M   'P 1'
#
loop_
_entity.id
_entity.type
_entity.pdbx_description
1 polymer ?
#
loop_
_entity_poly.entity_id
_entity_poly.type
_entity_poly.pdbx_seq_one_letter_code
_entity_poly.pdbx_strand_id
1 'polypeptide(L)'
;ACVNNELLDYLNQKVYFPALYSGRVALKKDEVVACLQELKQTETAMQKWTDSTIETTASKYLTFLKKFSLMEGRVNKTIAPPSMGDKEIILFIYWLLTVEPKTNLLESGWLPYCFLEKELFIQQVMQKRYMKFYNLQYSVNNLKIESTLSYKELYHELN
;
A
#
# COMPACT_ATOMS: atom_id res chain seq x y z
N ALA A 1 16.13 -9.40 -6.26
CA ALA A 1 15.06 -8.42 -6.49
C ALA A 1 15.69 -7.04 -6.57
N CYS A 2 15.11 -6.09 -7.31
CA CYS A 2 15.69 -4.76 -7.46
C CYS A 2 15.53 -3.98 -6.14
N VAL A 3 16.64 -3.59 -5.51
CA VAL A 3 16.72 -2.83 -4.23
C VAL A 3 15.75 -1.63 -4.17
N ASN A 4 15.43 -1.04 -5.32
CA ASN A 4 14.48 0.07 -5.42
C ASN A 4 13.07 -0.27 -4.94
N ASN A 5 12.60 -1.50 -5.18
CA ASN A 5 11.25 -1.91 -4.77
C ASN A 5 11.21 -2.17 -3.25
N GLU A 6 12.29 -2.69 -2.67
CA GLU A 6 12.40 -2.96 -1.24
C GLU A 6 12.49 -1.67 -0.43
N LEU A 7 13.28 -0.69 -0.88
CA LEU A 7 13.35 0.62 -0.21
C LEU A 7 12.03 1.38 -0.30
N LEU A 8 11.36 1.31 -1.46
CA LEU A 8 10.05 1.93 -1.64
C LEU A 8 9.01 1.30 -0.70
N ASP A 9 8.95 -0.03 -0.64
CA ASP A 9 8.03 -0.72 0.27
C ASP A 9 8.36 -0.38 1.72
N TYR A 10 9.63 -0.43 2.13
CA TYR A 10 10.06 -0.06 3.48
C TYR A 10 9.59 1.35 3.86
N LEU A 11 9.81 2.36 2.99
CA LEU A 11 9.35 3.73 3.25
C LEU A 11 7.83 3.83 3.30
N ASN A 12 7.11 3.07 2.47
CA ASN A 12 5.65 3.03 2.55
C ASN A 12 5.18 2.45 3.89
N GLN A 13 5.74 1.32 4.31
CA GLN A 13 5.38 0.64 5.56
C GLN A 13 5.76 1.45 6.81
N LYS A 14 6.89 2.16 6.79
CA LYS A 14 7.41 2.88 7.95
C LYS A 14 7.03 4.34 8.02
N VAL A 15 6.69 4.96 6.88
CA VAL A 15 6.46 6.40 6.81
C VAL A 15 5.09 6.73 6.24
N TYR A 16 4.79 6.33 5.00
CA TYR A 16 3.55 6.77 4.34
C TYR A 16 2.29 6.12 4.89
N PHE A 17 2.22 4.79 5.02
CA PHE A 17 1.03 4.11 5.55
C PHE A 17 0.74 4.49 7.01
N PRO A 18 1.72 4.57 7.92
CA PRO A 18 1.46 5.09 9.27
C PRO A 18 0.91 6.50 9.25
N ALA A 19 1.40 7.38 8.36
CA ALA A 19 0.88 8.74 8.24
C ALA A 19 -0.55 8.76 7.66
N LEU A 20 -0.82 7.97 6.63
CA LEU A 20 -2.13 7.85 5.99
C LEU A 20 -3.19 7.34 6.99
N TYR A 21 -2.94 6.20 7.63
CA TYR A 21 -3.92 5.52 8.49
C TYR A 21 -4.02 6.11 9.91
N SER A 22 -3.14 7.04 10.29
CA SER A 22 -3.33 7.87 11.49
C SER A 22 -4.13 9.15 11.22
N GLY A 23 -4.61 9.35 9.99
CA GLY A 23 -5.38 10.54 9.61
C GLY A 23 -4.55 11.82 9.53
N ARG A 24 -3.22 11.71 9.37
CA ARG A 24 -2.36 12.89 9.29
C ARG A 24 -2.58 13.63 7.98
N VAL A 25 -2.58 14.96 8.06
CA VAL A 25 -2.77 15.84 6.89
C VAL A 25 -1.52 15.95 6.02
N ALA A 26 -0.34 15.80 6.62
CA ALA A 26 0.93 16.06 5.94
C ALA A 26 2.04 15.11 6.38
N LEU A 27 2.96 14.86 5.43
CA LEU A 27 4.19 14.11 5.66
C LEU A 27 5.40 15.00 5.35
N LYS A 28 6.24 15.23 6.35
CA LYS A 28 7.43 16.10 6.21
C LYS A 28 8.60 15.31 5.67
N LYS A 29 9.49 16.02 4.95
CA LYS A 29 10.73 15.44 4.43
C LYS A 29 11.64 14.94 5.55
N ASP A 30 11.74 15.68 6.64
CA ASP A 30 12.61 15.34 7.78
C ASP A 30 12.24 13.98 8.42
N GLU A 31 10.98 13.58 8.35
CA GLU A 31 10.52 12.27 8.84
C GLU A 31 11.04 11.14 7.95
N VAL A 32 11.04 11.34 6.63
CA VAL A 32 11.63 10.39 5.67
C VAL A 32 13.14 10.34 5.85
N VAL A 33 13.80 11.48 6.08
CA VAL A 33 15.25 11.56 6.35
C VAL A 33 15.60 10.80 7.63
N ALA A 34 14.85 11.02 8.72
CA ALA A 34 15.06 10.31 9.98
C ALA A 34 14.91 8.79 9.80
N CYS A 35 13.89 8.34 9.08
CA CYS A 35 13.68 6.92 8.76
C CYS A 35 14.84 6.33 7.94
N LEU A 36 15.35 7.05 6.94
CA LEU A 36 16.50 6.62 6.15
C LEU A 36 17.82 6.62 6.95
N GLN A 37 18.01 7.55 7.88
CA GLN A 37 19.17 7.59 8.78
C GLN A 37 19.16 6.40 9.75
N GLU A 38 17.98 6.00 10.25
CA GLU A 38 17.82 4.79 11.05
C GLU A 38 18.16 3.55 10.23
N LEU A 39 17.59 3.42 9.03
CA LEU A 39 17.87 2.28 8.13
C LEU A 39 19.35 2.18 7.76
N LYS A 40 20.04 3.32 7.59
CA LYS A 40 21.48 3.39 7.33
C LYS A 40 22.32 2.75 8.43
N GLN A 41 21.86 2.74 9.68
CA GLN A 41 22.60 2.08 10.79
C GLN A 41 22.54 0.56 10.70
N THR A 42 21.43 0.03 10.19
CA THR A 42 21.20 -1.42 10.13
C THR A 42 21.58 -2.03 8.79
N GLU A 43 21.46 -1.28 7.69
CA GLU A 43 21.66 -1.78 6.33
C GLU A 43 23.07 -1.45 5.80
N THR A 44 23.90 -2.48 5.65
CA THR A 44 25.29 -2.36 5.21
C THR A 44 25.43 -1.66 3.85
N ALA A 45 24.49 -1.87 2.92
CA ALA A 45 24.50 -1.22 1.62
C ALA A 45 24.33 0.31 1.70
N MET A 46 23.69 0.80 2.77
CA MET A 46 23.41 2.22 2.98
C MET A 46 24.45 2.95 3.83
N GLN A 47 25.32 2.25 4.55
CA GLN A 47 26.32 2.86 5.43
C GLN A 47 27.23 3.87 4.71
N LYS A 48 27.49 3.66 3.41
CA LYS A 48 28.31 4.55 2.56
C LYS A 48 27.57 5.78 2.05
N TRP A 49 26.27 5.90 2.28
CA TRP A 49 25.49 7.03 1.78
C TRP A 49 25.85 8.31 2.53
N THR A 50 26.08 9.37 1.77
CA THR A 50 26.26 10.71 2.34
C THR A 50 24.92 11.28 2.80
N ASP A 51 24.94 12.29 3.68
CA ASP A 51 23.72 12.98 4.08
C ASP A 51 22.99 13.60 2.87
N SER A 52 23.73 14.12 1.89
CA SER A 52 23.17 14.60 0.62
C SER A 52 22.43 13.50 -0.16
N THR A 53 22.92 12.26 -0.12
CA THR A 53 22.25 11.11 -0.76
C THR A 53 20.93 10.79 -0.06
N ILE A 54 20.92 10.81 1.28
CA ILE A 54 19.72 10.59 2.10
C ILE A 54 18.67 11.68 1.82
N GLU A 55 19.08 12.94 1.89
CA GLU A 55 18.24 14.12 1.61
C GLU A 55 17.63 14.09 0.21
N THR A 56 18.43 13.71 -0.79
CA THR A 56 17.99 13.55 -2.18
C THR A 56 16.99 12.41 -2.31
N THR A 57 17.24 11.27 -1.65
CA THR A 57 16.37 10.09 -1.68
C THR A 57 15.02 10.38 -1.03
N ALA A 58 15.01 11.05 0.13
CA ALA A 58 13.79 11.53 0.78
C ALA A 58 12.97 12.45 -0.14
N SER A 59 13.64 13.37 -0.83
CA SER A 59 12.99 14.29 -1.78
C SER A 59 12.40 13.54 -2.99
N LYS A 60 13.12 12.55 -3.52
CA LYS A 60 12.66 11.68 -4.61
C LYS A 60 11.46 10.84 -4.20
N TYR A 61 11.48 10.25 -3.01
CA TYR A 61 10.36 9.47 -2.48
C TYR A 61 9.07 10.30 -2.39
N LEU A 62 9.14 11.49 -1.80
CA LEU A 62 7.97 12.36 -1.71
C LEU A 62 7.50 12.86 -3.08
N THR A 63 8.42 13.05 -4.02
CA THR A 63 8.07 13.41 -5.41
C THR A 63 7.41 12.23 -6.12
N PHE A 64 7.85 11.00 -5.84
CA PHE A 64 7.24 9.78 -6.34
C PHE A 64 5.80 9.67 -5.84
N LEU A 65 5.53 9.77 -4.53
CA LEU A 65 4.17 9.73 -4.00
C LEU A 65 3.24 10.76 -4.66
N LYS A 66 3.75 11.98 -4.88
CA LYS A 66 3.01 13.03 -5.60
C LYS A 66 2.68 12.64 -7.04
N LYS A 67 3.59 12.00 -7.77
CA LYS A 67 3.33 11.54 -9.15
C LYS A 67 2.26 10.46 -9.23
N PHE A 68 2.09 9.68 -8.17
CA PHE A 68 1.03 8.69 -8.02
C PHE A 68 -0.26 9.29 -7.43
N SER A 69 -0.34 10.62 -7.31
CA SER A 69 -1.50 11.32 -6.74
C SER A 69 -1.81 10.93 -5.30
N LEU A 70 -0.81 10.45 -4.56
CA LEU A 70 -0.90 10.12 -3.12
C LEU A 70 -0.58 11.32 -2.23
N MET A 71 0.01 12.36 -2.81
CA MET A 71 0.34 13.60 -2.13
C MET A 71 0.14 14.79 -3.05
N GLU A 72 -0.18 15.94 -2.46
CA GLU A 72 -0.36 17.21 -3.16
C GLU A 72 0.51 18.32 -2.55
N GLY A 73 0.54 19.48 -3.20
CA GLY A 73 1.33 20.64 -2.74
C GLY A 73 2.78 20.67 -3.26
N ARG A 74 3.42 21.83 -3.10
CA ARG A 74 4.80 22.10 -3.58
C ARG A 74 5.79 22.22 -2.43
N VAL A 75 5.46 23.04 -1.44
CA VAL A 75 6.28 23.28 -0.24
C VAL A 75 5.78 22.42 0.91
N ASN A 76 4.48 22.54 1.23
CA ASN A 76 3.81 21.70 2.20
C ASN A 76 3.17 20.54 1.46
N LYS A 77 3.73 19.33 1.62
CA LYS A 77 3.17 18.14 0.99
C LYS A 77 2.07 17.57 1.87
N THR A 78 0.84 17.65 1.38
CA THR A 78 -0.34 17.09 2.05
C THR A 78 -0.63 15.70 1.52
N ILE A 79 -1.13 14.81 2.36
CA ILE A 79 -1.58 13.49 1.93
C ILE A 79 -2.88 13.69 1.15
N ALA A 80 -2.96 13.10 -0.04
CA ALA A 80 -4.18 13.04 -0.84
C ALA A 80 -4.70 11.60 -0.72
N PRO A 81 -5.72 11.33 0.13
CA PRO A 81 -6.20 9.99 0.35
C PRO A 81 -6.72 9.41 -0.97
N PRO A 82 -6.07 8.36 -1.52
CA PRO A 82 -6.56 7.74 -2.73
C PRO A 82 -7.84 6.96 -2.41
N SER A 83 -8.78 6.96 -3.36
CA SER A 83 -9.99 6.15 -3.27
C SER A 83 -9.94 5.06 -4.33
N MET A 84 -10.25 3.82 -3.95
CA MET A 84 -10.51 2.74 -4.90
C MET A 84 -12.01 2.66 -5.19
N GLY A 85 -12.39 2.62 -6.46
CA GLY A 85 -13.73 2.27 -6.87
C GLY A 85 -13.95 0.76 -6.85
N ASP A 86 -15.17 0.33 -7.17
CA ASP A 86 -15.57 -1.07 -7.14
C ASP A 86 -14.63 -1.94 -8.03
N LYS A 87 -14.28 -1.46 -9.24
CA LYS A 87 -13.42 -2.20 -10.17
C LYS A 87 -12.00 -2.37 -9.63
N GLU A 88 -11.45 -1.31 -9.06
CA GLU A 88 -10.10 -1.31 -8.48
C GLU A 88 -10.02 -2.24 -7.27
N ILE A 89 -11.04 -2.26 -6.40
CA ILE A 89 -11.11 -3.18 -5.25
C ILE A 89 -11.14 -4.64 -5.72
N ILE A 90 -11.95 -4.97 -6.72
CA ILE A 90 -12.06 -6.34 -7.23
C ILE A 90 -10.72 -6.79 -7.84
N LEU A 91 -10.11 -5.95 -8.67
CA LEU A 91 -8.80 -6.22 -9.26
C LEU A 91 -7.72 -6.39 -8.19
N PHE A 92 -7.73 -5.53 -7.16
CA PHE A 92 -6.80 -5.62 -6.05
C PHE A 92 -6.95 -6.95 -5.30
N ILE A 93 -8.18 -7.41 -5.02
CA ILE A 93 -8.43 -8.69 -4.35
C ILE A 93 -7.89 -9.85 -5.18
N TYR A 94 -8.19 -9.89 -6.48
CA TYR A 94 -7.71 -10.95 -7.37
C TYR A 94 -6.19 -11.01 -7.45
N TRP A 95 -5.56 -9.84 -7.59
CA TRP A 95 -4.11 -9.72 -7.55
C TRP A 95 -3.56 -10.19 -6.20
N LEU A 96 -4.17 -9.76 -5.09
CA LEU A 96 -3.77 -10.13 -3.73
C LEU A 96 -3.81 -11.64 -3.52
N LEU A 97 -4.86 -12.32 -3.98
CA LEU A 97 -5.00 -13.77 -3.94
C LEU A 97 -3.89 -14.51 -4.69
N THR A 98 -3.25 -13.86 -5.66
CA THR A 98 -2.18 -14.46 -6.45
C THR A 98 -0.80 -14.25 -5.82
N VAL A 99 -0.60 -13.12 -5.15
CA VAL A 99 0.70 -12.77 -4.56
C VAL A 99 0.82 -13.13 -3.08
N GLU A 100 -0.30 -13.29 -2.37
CA GLU A 100 -0.30 -13.60 -0.95
C GLU A 100 -0.34 -15.12 -0.71
N PRO A 101 0.74 -15.71 -0.15
CA PRO A 101 0.76 -17.14 0.15
C PRO A 101 -0.07 -17.51 1.38
N LYS A 102 -0.35 -16.56 2.28
CA LYS A 102 -1.13 -16.84 3.50
C LYS A 102 -2.62 -16.97 3.19
N THR A 103 -3.26 -17.91 3.87
CA THR A 103 -4.71 -18.10 3.77
C THR A 103 -5.50 -16.93 4.37
N ASN A 104 -4.97 -16.28 5.43
CA ASN A 104 -5.60 -15.11 6.03
C ASN A 104 -5.15 -13.83 5.33
N LEU A 105 -6.00 -13.28 4.46
CA LEU A 105 -5.68 -12.06 3.71
C LEU A 105 -5.44 -10.83 4.59
N LEU A 106 -5.97 -10.83 5.81
CA LEU A 106 -5.79 -9.75 6.77
C LEU A 106 -4.37 -9.66 7.36
N GLU A 107 -3.52 -10.64 7.06
CA GLU A 107 -2.11 -10.70 7.47
C GLU A 107 -1.15 -10.40 6.31
N SER A 108 -1.70 -9.99 5.16
CA SER A 108 -0.89 -9.64 4.00
C SER A 108 -0.13 -8.34 4.21
N GLY A 109 1.16 -8.35 3.89
CA GLY A 109 1.96 -7.11 3.83
C GLY A 109 1.53 -6.17 2.70
N TRP A 110 0.77 -6.66 1.74
CA TRP A 110 0.24 -5.90 0.61
C TRP A 110 -1.09 -5.22 0.91
N LEU A 111 -1.78 -5.61 1.99
CA LEU A 111 -3.10 -5.06 2.33
C LEU A 111 -3.12 -3.52 2.43
N PRO A 112 -2.10 -2.84 3.00
CA PRO A 112 -2.04 -1.37 3.04
C PRO A 112 -2.12 -0.68 1.68
N TYR A 113 -1.86 -1.38 0.57
CA TYR A 113 -1.92 -0.80 -0.78
C TYR A 113 -3.35 -0.72 -1.33
N CYS A 114 -4.36 -1.26 -0.64
CA CYS A 114 -5.77 -0.97 -0.97
C CYS A 114 -6.23 0.42 -0.52
N PHE A 115 -5.41 1.11 0.28
CA PHE A 115 -5.69 2.43 0.85
C PHE A 115 -6.96 2.52 1.69
N LEU A 116 -7.43 1.38 2.18
CA LEU A 116 -8.52 1.28 3.14
C LEU A 116 -7.96 0.82 4.47
N GLU A 117 -8.44 1.43 5.56
CA GLU A 117 -8.25 0.86 6.89
C GLU A 117 -8.80 -0.58 6.92
N LYS A 118 -8.19 -1.43 7.73
CA LYS A 118 -8.47 -2.87 7.74
C LYS A 118 -9.96 -3.16 7.95
N GLU A 119 -10.60 -2.44 8.86
CA GLU A 119 -12.02 -2.55 9.17
C GLU A 119 -12.89 -2.12 7.98
N LEU A 120 -12.52 -1.02 7.31
CA LEU A 120 -13.20 -0.55 6.10
C LEU A 120 -13.01 -1.54 4.94
N PHE A 121 -11.82 -2.11 4.78
CA PHE A 121 -11.56 -3.14 3.79
C PHE A 121 -12.49 -4.34 4.00
N ILE A 122 -12.57 -4.87 5.24
CA ILE A 122 -13.46 -5.98 5.58
C ILE A 122 -14.91 -5.64 5.23
N GLN A 123 -15.38 -4.46 5.64
CA GLN A 123 -16.74 -4.00 5.34
C GLN A 123 -16.99 -3.89 3.83
N GLN A 124 -16.02 -3.41 3.05
CA GLN A 124 -16.13 -3.33 1.60
C GLN A 124 -16.23 -4.71 0.98
N VAL A 125 -15.28 -5.60 1.25
CA VAL A 125 -15.21 -6.91 0.58
C VAL A 125 -16.38 -7.84 0.93
N MET A 126 -17.05 -7.61 2.06
CA MET A 126 -18.24 -8.35 2.49
C MET A 126 -19.54 -7.89 1.81
N GLN A 127 -19.52 -6.84 0.99
CA GLN A 127 -20.73 -6.35 0.36
C GLN A 127 -21.27 -7.33 -0.68
N LYS A 128 -22.60 -7.52 -0.67
CA LYS A 128 -23.29 -8.48 -1.56
C LYS A 128 -22.97 -8.28 -3.04
N ARG A 129 -22.75 -7.04 -3.48
CA ARG A 129 -22.37 -6.73 -4.88
C ARG A 129 -21.09 -7.42 -5.34
N TYR A 130 -20.19 -7.76 -4.43
CA TYR A 130 -18.92 -8.42 -4.78
C TYR A 130 -18.99 -9.95 -4.73
N MET A 131 -20.02 -10.53 -4.13
CA MET A 131 -20.17 -11.98 -3.96
C MET A 131 -20.34 -12.73 -5.29
N LYS A 132 -20.60 -12.03 -6.40
CA LYS A 132 -20.57 -12.64 -7.74
C LYS A 132 -19.15 -12.93 -8.25
N PHE A 133 -18.15 -12.22 -7.73
CA PHE A 133 -16.74 -12.35 -8.15
C PHE A 133 -15.94 -13.30 -7.26
N TYR A 134 -16.36 -13.55 -6.03
CA TYR A 134 -15.63 -14.43 -5.12
C TYR A 134 -16.51 -14.94 -3.99
N ASN A 135 -16.10 -16.08 -3.41
CA ASN A 135 -16.61 -16.58 -2.15
C ASN A 135 -15.77 -16.01 -1.01
N LEU A 136 -16.39 -15.78 0.16
CA LEU A 136 -15.74 -15.20 1.33
C LEU A 136 -16.13 -15.95 2.60
N GLN A 137 -15.14 -16.18 3.46
CA GLN A 137 -15.32 -16.68 4.83
C GLN A 137 -14.63 -15.72 5.79
N TYR A 138 -15.34 -15.25 6.82
CA TYR A 138 -14.79 -14.36 7.83
C TYR A 138 -15.13 -14.86 9.25
N SER A 139 -14.10 -15.03 10.08
CA SER A 139 -14.25 -15.46 11.48
C SER A 139 -13.12 -14.91 12.37
N VAL A 140 -13.44 -14.20 13.46
CA VAL A 140 -12.48 -13.77 14.52
C VAL A 140 -11.14 -13.29 13.94
N ASN A 141 -11.17 -12.36 12.97
CA ASN A 141 -10.01 -11.80 12.24
C ASN A 141 -9.28 -12.72 11.27
N ASN A 142 -9.93 -13.79 10.81
CA ASN A 142 -9.50 -14.59 9.69
C ASN A 142 -10.42 -14.30 8.50
N LEU A 143 -9.86 -13.71 7.43
CA LEU A 143 -10.57 -13.50 6.17
C LEU A 143 -9.96 -14.38 5.09
N LYS A 144 -10.78 -15.27 4.54
CA LYS A 144 -10.44 -16.09 3.38
C LYS A 144 -11.34 -15.69 2.23
N ILE A 145 -10.75 -15.51 1.06
CA ILE A 145 -11.46 -15.24 -0.18
C ILE A 145 -11.00 -16.26 -1.22
N GLU A 146 -11.94 -16.74 -2.02
CA GLU A 146 -11.67 -17.64 -3.15
C GLU A 146 -12.34 -17.07 -4.40
N SER A 147 -11.58 -16.83 -5.46
CA SER A 147 -12.12 -16.31 -6.73
C SER A 147 -13.08 -17.32 -7.36
N THR A 148 -14.26 -16.86 -7.79
CA THR A 148 -15.22 -17.69 -8.53
C THR A 148 -15.03 -17.59 -10.04
N LEU A 149 -14.45 -16.48 -10.52
CA LEU A 149 -14.18 -16.25 -11.94
C LEU A 149 -12.69 -16.44 -12.23
N SER A 150 -12.37 -16.89 -13.44
CA SER A 150 -11.04 -16.77 -14.00
C SER A 150 -10.72 -15.32 -14.36
N TYR A 151 -9.43 -14.99 -14.51
CA TYR A 151 -9.00 -13.66 -14.97
C TYR A 151 -9.62 -13.23 -16.30
N LYS A 152 -9.89 -14.19 -17.21
CA LYS A 152 -10.53 -13.91 -18.50
C LYS A 152 -11.98 -13.50 -18.31
N GLU A 153 -12.73 -14.23 -17.48
CA GLU A 153 -14.12 -13.92 -17.16
C GLU A 153 -14.22 -12.60 -16.41
N LEU A 154 -13.31 -12.34 -15.45
CA LEU A 154 -13.24 -11.07 -14.73
C LEU A 154 -13.05 -9.89 -15.68
N TYR A 155 -12.15 -9.99 -16.67
CA TYR A 155 -11.96 -8.94 -17.66
C TYR A 155 -13.24 -8.64 -18.45
N HIS A 156 -14.02 -9.67 -18.80
CA HIS A 156 -15.28 -9.47 -19.51
C HIS A 156 -16.36 -8.83 -18.61
N GLU A 157 -16.41 -9.18 -17.33
CA GLU A 157 -17.38 -8.61 -16.37
C GLU A 157 -17.08 -7.16 -15.96
N LEU A 158 -15.81 -6.73 -16.03
CA LEU A 158 -15.39 -5.39 -15.62
C LEU A 158 -15.35 -4.37 -16.77
N ASN A 159 -15.49 -4.78 -18.03
CA ASN A 159 -15.58 -3.89 -19.19
C ASN A 159 -17.03 -3.52 -19.50
#